data_AF-A0A2N8U1M5-F1
#
_entry.id   AF-A0A2N8U1M5-F1
#
_cell.length_a   1.000
_cell.length_b   1.000
_cell.length_c   1.000
_cell.angle_alpha   90.00
_cell.angle_beta   90.00
_cell.angle_gamma   90.00
#
_symmetry.space_group_name_H-M   'P 1'
#
loop_
_entity.id
_entity.type
_entity.pdbx_description
1 polymer ?
#
loop_
_entity_poly.entity_id
_entity_poly.type
_entity_poly.pdbx_seq_one_letter_code
_entity_poly.pdbx_strand_id
1 'polypeptide(L)'
;MANQLDELTGPVNAEGRDINVIQKQIPAKVTWRSTLFEVILWLLGIIPGLVFLFVKIKAKNYLQKLEQQVQAQSSTVDNYLENRVQLMINAVSIAREAVQFETNVLEKVTAYRSGLNINESNRSLVAKDIDETFNSVVSGLQGLRSVNVQFERYPELKAHDLLKKVMDDNRRSQAEITASRDLYNDVVTLWNKSIFEWPAKAIVASKEGYTTRIPFAASREIKEKARSNFMA
;
A
#
# COMPACT_ATOMS: atom_id res chain seq x y z
N MET A 1 -9.64 -11.93 39.45
CA MET A 1 -9.43 -10.60 38.84
C MET A 1 -10.61 -10.36 37.91
N ALA A 2 -11.43 -9.33 38.15
CA ALA A 2 -12.54 -9.01 37.25
C ALA A 2 -11.97 -8.60 35.88
N ASN A 3 -12.51 -9.16 34.80
CA ASN A 3 -12.20 -8.70 33.46
C ASN A 3 -12.71 -7.25 33.35
N GLN A 4 -11.80 -6.28 33.26
CA GLN A 4 -12.14 -4.86 33.22
C GLN A 4 -12.81 -4.45 31.90
N LEU A 5 -12.80 -5.34 30.91
CA LEU A 5 -13.41 -5.18 29.60
C LEU A 5 -14.40 -6.32 29.39
N ASP A 6 -15.54 -6.26 30.07
CA ASP A 6 -16.66 -7.18 29.81
C ASP A 6 -17.43 -6.69 28.57
N GLU A 7 -17.27 -7.44 27.48
CA GLU A 7 -17.86 -7.12 26.17
C GLU A 7 -19.34 -7.47 26.07
N LEU A 8 -19.90 -8.20 27.06
CA LEU A 8 -21.27 -8.70 27.02
C LEU A 8 -22.27 -7.82 27.75
N THR A 9 -21.83 -7.02 28.73
CA THR A 9 -22.71 -6.26 29.64
C THR A 9 -22.51 -4.74 29.60
N GLY A 10 -21.57 -4.25 28.80
CA GLY A 10 -21.28 -2.81 28.65
C GLY A 10 -22.28 -2.07 27.74
N PRO A 11 -22.48 -0.76 27.95
CA PRO A 11 -23.29 0.06 27.04
C PRO A 11 -22.65 0.08 25.65
N VAL A 12 -23.38 -0.43 24.65
CA VAL A 12 -22.94 -0.48 23.25
C VAL A 12 -23.21 0.87 22.60
N ASN A 13 -22.19 1.47 21.97
CA ASN A 13 -22.36 2.73 21.27
C ASN A 13 -23.13 2.52 19.95
N ALA A 14 -24.43 2.79 19.97
CA ALA A 14 -25.33 2.60 18.81
C ALA A 14 -25.04 3.54 17.63
N GLU A 15 -24.46 4.73 17.90
CA GLU A 15 -24.22 5.76 16.89
C GLU A 15 -22.82 5.66 16.25
N GLY A 16 -21.99 4.72 16.71
CA GLY A 16 -20.60 4.60 16.30
C GLY A 16 -19.76 5.82 16.72
N ARG A 17 -18.52 5.90 16.24
CA ARG A 17 -17.64 7.05 16.49
C ARG A 17 -16.94 7.42 15.19
N ASP A 18 -17.08 8.67 14.76
CA ASP A 18 -16.25 9.18 13.67
C ASP A 18 -14.82 9.40 14.18
N ILE A 19 -13.89 8.59 13.69
CA ILE A 19 -12.51 8.55 14.17
C ILE A 19 -11.63 9.35 13.22
N ASN A 20 -10.98 10.38 13.76
CA ASN A 20 -10.03 11.19 13.02
C ASN A 20 -8.62 10.97 13.56
N VAL A 21 -7.68 10.81 12.63
CA VAL A 21 -6.25 10.70 12.96
C VAL A 21 -5.75 12.11 13.28
N ILE A 22 -5.23 12.28 14.48
CA ILE A 22 -4.72 13.57 14.96
C ILE A 22 -3.32 13.79 14.38
N GLN A 23 -3.16 14.81 13.53
CA GLN A 23 -1.87 15.18 12.93
C GLN A 23 -1.01 16.04 13.88
N LYS A 24 -0.86 15.64 15.14
CA LYS A 24 -0.07 16.37 16.13
C LYS A 24 1.13 15.53 16.56
N GLN A 25 2.32 16.10 16.44
CA GLN A 25 3.52 15.52 17.03
C GLN A 25 3.59 15.88 18.51
N ILE A 26 3.70 14.88 19.37
CA ILE A 26 3.83 15.03 20.81
C ILE A 26 5.30 14.79 21.14
N PRO A 27 6.03 15.79 21.67
CA PRO A 27 7.41 15.60 22.09
C PRO A 27 7.48 14.74 23.36
N ALA A 28 8.49 13.88 23.44
CA ALA A 28 8.80 13.18 24.68
C ALA A 28 9.24 14.20 25.74
N LYS A 29 8.36 14.49 26.71
CA LYS A 29 8.68 15.36 27.84
C LYS A 29 8.86 14.53 29.09
N VAL A 30 10.01 14.70 29.70
CA VAL A 30 10.33 14.06 30.97
C VAL A 30 9.95 14.99 32.13
N THR A 31 9.23 14.44 33.10
CA THR A 31 8.78 15.15 34.32
C THR A 31 9.88 15.10 35.39
N TRP A 32 9.87 16.03 36.35
CA TRP A 32 10.80 16.09 37.50
C TRP A 32 10.97 14.76 38.29
N ARG A 33 10.00 13.84 38.17
CA ARG A 33 10.03 12.49 38.77
C ARG A 33 11.18 11.63 38.23
N SER A 34 11.65 11.86 37.00
CA SER A 34 12.75 11.10 36.41
C SER A 34 14.11 11.50 36.97
N THR A 35 14.35 12.80 37.19
CA THR A 35 15.59 13.32 37.76
C THR A 35 15.67 12.91 39.21
N LEU A 36 14.53 12.92 39.93
CA LEU A 36 14.44 12.35 41.27
C LEU A 36 14.75 10.86 41.27
N PHE A 37 14.19 10.07 40.35
CA PHE A 37 14.46 8.64 40.22
C PHE A 37 15.94 8.36 39.96
N GLU A 38 16.58 9.10 39.04
CA GLU A 38 18.02 8.97 38.79
C GLU A 38 18.83 9.27 40.05
N VAL A 39 18.56 10.38 40.75
CA VAL A 39 19.26 10.76 41.98
C VAL A 39 19.10 9.69 43.08
N ILE A 40 17.89 9.15 43.28
CA ILE A 40 17.63 8.06 44.23
C ILE A 40 18.45 6.81 43.87
N LEU A 41 18.56 6.48 42.58
CA LEU A 41 19.32 5.34 42.09
C LEU A 41 20.82 5.46 42.39
N TRP A 42 21.37 6.66 42.25
CA TRP A 42 22.77 6.96 42.62
C TRP A 42 22.97 6.99 44.14
N LEU A 43 21.97 7.43 44.91
CA LEU A 43 21.98 7.45 46.37
C LEU A 43 21.92 6.04 46.99
N LEU A 44 21.17 5.12 46.40
CA LEU A 44 21.05 3.73 46.84
C LEU A 44 22.33 2.91 46.59
N GLY A 45 23.22 3.39 45.72
CA GLY A 45 24.55 2.81 45.50
C GLY A 45 25.07 2.97 44.07
N ILE A 46 26.38 2.84 43.92
CA ILE A 46 27.08 2.98 42.63
C ILE A 46 26.69 1.86 41.65
N ILE A 47 26.47 0.64 42.14
CA ILE A 47 26.14 -0.54 41.32
C ILE A 47 24.77 -0.36 40.60
N PRO A 48 23.66 -0.04 41.30
CA PRO A 48 22.38 0.30 40.66
C PRO A 48 22.50 1.41 39.60
N GLY A 49 23.22 2.49 39.90
CA GLY A 49 23.43 3.61 38.96
C GLY A 49 24.15 3.20 37.67
N LEU A 50 25.19 2.38 37.78
CA LEU A 50 25.93 1.86 36.62
C LEU A 50 25.05 0.96 35.73
N VAL A 51 24.28 0.04 36.33
CA VAL A 51 23.35 -0.82 35.58
C VAL A 51 22.35 0.04 34.79
N PHE A 52 21.81 1.09 35.41
CA PHE A 52 20.88 2.00 34.76
C PHE A 52 21.49 2.73 33.56
N LEU A 53 22.78 3.09 33.63
CA LEU A 53 23.51 3.71 32.52
C LEU A 53 23.63 2.78 31.30
N PHE A 54 23.91 1.48 31.53
CA PHE A 54 23.90 0.49 30.46
C PHE A 54 22.52 0.32 29.81
N VAL A 55 21.45 0.36 30.61
CA VAL A 55 20.08 0.29 30.09
C VAL A 55 19.75 1.51 29.22
N LYS A 56 20.23 2.71 29.58
CA LYS A 56 20.06 3.92 28.74
C LYS A 56 20.76 3.79 27.40
N ILE A 57 21.97 3.23 27.36
CA ILE A 57 22.70 3.00 26.09
C ILE A 57 21.91 2.00 25.21
N LYS A 58 21.42 0.90 25.80
CA LYS A 58 20.58 -0.06 25.07
C LYS A 58 19.28 0.57 24.55
N ALA A 59 18.64 1.41 25.35
CA ALA A 59 17.43 2.14 24.96
C ALA A 59 17.71 3.09 23.78
N LYS A 60 18.84 3.82 23.78
CA LYS A 60 19.26 4.68 22.67
C LYS A 60 19.42 3.88 21.37
N ASN A 61 20.18 2.79 21.41
CA ASN A 61 20.42 1.95 20.24
C ASN A 61 19.11 1.32 19.71
N TYR A 62 18.22 0.91 20.62
CA TYR A 62 16.90 0.39 20.25
C TYR A 62 16.05 1.44 19.54
N LEU A 63 15.97 2.66 20.07
CA LEU A 63 15.23 3.75 19.44
C LEU A 63 15.83 4.11 18.07
N GLN A 64 17.15 4.22 17.95
CA GLN A 64 17.80 4.47 16.66
C GLN A 64 17.47 3.38 15.63
N LYS A 65 17.48 2.10 16.03
CA LYS A 65 17.08 0.99 15.16
C LYS A 65 15.62 1.12 14.72
N LEU A 66 14.74 1.49 15.65
CA LEU A 66 13.32 1.65 15.36
C LEU A 66 13.06 2.84 14.43
N GLU A 67 13.80 3.93 14.57
CA GLU A 67 13.76 5.07 13.64
C GLU A 67 14.17 4.66 12.22
N GLN A 68 15.25 3.88 12.09
CA GLN A 68 15.67 3.33 10.80
C GLN A 68 14.61 2.39 10.21
N GLN A 69 13.90 1.62 11.04
CA GLN A 69 12.79 0.79 10.59
C GLN A 69 11.60 1.61 10.08
N VAL A 70 11.24 2.71 10.77
CA VAL A 70 10.20 3.64 10.28
C VAL A 70 10.59 4.17 8.90
N GLN A 71 11.85 4.59 8.73
CA GLN A 71 12.35 5.12 7.46
C GLN A 71 12.35 4.06 6.35
N ALA A 72 12.80 2.84 6.66
CA ALA A 72 12.80 1.73 5.71
C ALA A 72 11.39 1.36 5.24
N GLN A 73 10.41 1.34 6.16
CA GLN A 73 9.02 1.06 5.81
C GLN A 73 8.39 2.20 5.01
N SER A 74 8.74 3.46 5.30
CA SER A 74 8.32 4.61 4.48
C SER A 74 8.80 4.46 3.04
N SER A 75 10.08 4.12 2.85
CA SER A 75 10.65 3.88 1.51
C SER A 75 9.98 2.70 0.80
N THR A 76 9.60 1.66 1.54
CA THR A 76 8.88 0.52 0.98
C THR A 76 7.50 0.95 0.45
N VAL A 77 6.76 1.78 1.20
CA VAL A 77 5.48 2.36 0.73
C VAL A 77 5.69 3.17 -0.55
N ASP A 78 6.73 4.01 -0.60
CA ASP A 78 7.05 4.83 -1.77
C ASP A 78 7.35 3.98 -3.01
N ASN A 79 8.12 2.90 -2.86
CA ASN A 79 8.42 1.97 -3.95
C ASN A 79 7.14 1.30 -4.51
N TYR A 80 6.20 0.91 -3.62
CA TYR A 80 4.92 0.35 -4.07
C TYR A 80 4.03 1.39 -4.77
N LEU A 81 4.06 2.65 -4.33
CA LEU A 81 3.36 3.74 -5.00
C LEU A 81 3.95 4.00 -6.39
N GLU A 82 5.26 3.99 -6.54
CA GLU A 82 5.93 4.12 -7.84
C GLU A 82 5.55 2.97 -8.78
N ASN A 83 5.64 1.72 -8.29
CA ASN A 83 5.23 0.54 -9.07
C ASN A 83 3.77 0.64 -9.54
N ARG A 84 2.86 1.14 -8.71
CA ARG A 84 1.46 1.36 -9.10
C ARG A 84 1.32 2.38 -10.22
N VAL A 85 2.09 3.48 -10.18
CA VAL A 85 2.07 4.48 -11.25
C VAL A 85 2.55 3.86 -12.56
N GLN A 86 3.64 3.09 -12.54
CA GLN A 86 4.14 2.39 -13.72
C GLN A 86 3.12 1.37 -14.26
N LEU A 87 2.48 0.59 -13.39
CA LEU A 87 1.39 -0.33 -13.77
C LEU A 87 0.22 0.41 -14.41
N MET A 88 -0.16 1.59 -13.89
CA MET A 88 -1.23 2.40 -14.50
C MET A 88 -0.84 3.00 -15.85
N ILE A 89 0.41 3.41 -16.04
CA ILE A 89 0.90 3.88 -17.34
C ILE A 89 0.83 2.72 -18.36
N ASN A 90 1.29 1.53 -17.97
CA ASN A 90 1.22 0.34 -18.82
C ASN A 90 -0.22 -0.06 -19.12
N ALA A 91 -1.11 0.01 -18.13
CA ALA A 91 -2.55 -0.23 -18.29
C ALA A 91 -3.18 0.69 -19.34
N VAL A 92 -2.84 1.99 -19.32
CA VAL A 92 -3.34 2.96 -20.31
C VAL A 92 -2.79 2.65 -21.70
N SER A 93 -1.52 2.25 -21.82
CA SER A 93 -0.95 1.81 -23.11
C SER A 93 -1.69 0.61 -23.66
N ILE A 94 -1.89 -0.43 -22.85
CA ILE A 94 -2.61 -1.65 -23.23
C ILE A 94 -4.05 -1.34 -23.63
N ALA A 95 -4.74 -0.48 -22.89
CA ALA A 95 -6.11 -0.09 -23.22
C ALA A 95 -6.17 0.67 -24.57
N ARG A 96 -5.23 1.58 -24.84
CA ARG A 96 -5.14 2.29 -26.12
C ARG A 96 -4.87 1.33 -27.29
N GLU A 97 -3.92 0.43 -27.12
CA GLU A 97 -3.57 -0.57 -28.13
C GLU A 97 -4.71 -1.57 -28.37
N ALA A 98 -5.44 -1.98 -27.32
CA ALA A 98 -6.61 -2.82 -27.45
C ALA A 98 -7.72 -2.14 -28.27
N VAL A 99 -8.01 -0.87 -28.00
CA VAL A 99 -8.99 -0.07 -28.78
C VAL A 99 -8.53 0.09 -30.24
N GLN A 100 -7.24 0.34 -30.47
CA GLN A 100 -6.71 0.43 -31.83
C GLN A 100 -6.79 -0.92 -32.56
N PHE A 101 -6.50 -2.02 -31.88
CA PHE A 101 -6.64 -3.37 -32.42
C PHE A 101 -8.09 -3.68 -32.79
N GLU A 102 -9.05 -3.42 -31.91
CA GLU A 102 -10.49 -3.58 -32.20
C GLU A 102 -10.93 -2.73 -33.39
N THR A 103 -10.47 -1.48 -33.47
CA THR A 103 -10.77 -0.57 -34.59
C THR A 103 -10.24 -1.15 -35.91
N ASN A 104 -8.97 -1.60 -35.93
CA ASN A 104 -8.35 -2.23 -37.11
C ASN A 104 -9.10 -3.51 -37.52
N VAL A 105 -9.52 -4.34 -36.56
CA VAL A 105 -10.30 -5.57 -36.84
C VAL A 105 -11.67 -5.20 -37.42
N LEU A 106 -12.36 -4.21 -36.85
CA LEU A 106 -13.64 -3.74 -37.36
C LEU A 106 -13.52 -3.15 -38.77
N GLU A 107 -12.48 -2.37 -39.05
CA GLU A 107 -12.20 -1.83 -40.38
C GLU A 107 -11.97 -2.96 -41.39
N LYS A 108 -11.11 -3.94 -41.05
CA LYS A 108 -10.87 -5.12 -41.90
C LYS A 108 -12.16 -5.90 -42.16
N VAL A 109 -12.93 -6.21 -41.11
CA VAL A 109 -14.21 -6.94 -41.24
C VAL A 109 -15.21 -6.17 -42.10
N THR A 110 -15.29 -4.84 -41.93
CA THR A 110 -16.18 -3.98 -42.72
C THR A 110 -15.74 -3.94 -44.19
N ALA A 111 -14.44 -3.79 -44.46
CA ALA A 111 -13.88 -3.81 -45.81
C ALA A 111 -14.16 -5.14 -46.53
N TYR A 112 -14.03 -6.27 -45.83
CA TYR A 112 -14.39 -7.58 -46.38
C TYR A 112 -15.90 -7.73 -46.64
N ARG A 113 -16.75 -7.16 -45.77
CA ARG A 113 -18.21 -7.14 -45.98
C ARG A 113 -18.65 -6.24 -47.13
N SER A 114 -17.94 -5.13 -47.38
CA SER A 114 -18.29 -4.18 -48.44
C SER A 114 -17.68 -4.50 -49.80
N GLY A 115 -16.63 -5.34 -49.86
CA GLY A 115 -15.78 -5.48 -51.05
C GLY A 115 -15.75 -6.83 -51.77
N LEU A 116 -16.02 -7.97 -51.11
CA LEU A 116 -15.87 -9.30 -51.73
C LEU A 116 -16.88 -10.29 -51.14
N ASN A 117 -17.61 -11.01 -52.00
CA ASN A 117 -18.40 -12.17 -51.60
C ASN A 117 -17.50 -13.13 -50.82
N ILE A 118 -17.73 -13.27 -49.51
CA ILE A 118 -16.92 -14.09 -48.61
C ILE A 118 -17.13 -15.55 -49.01
N ASN A 119 -16.17 -16.13 -49.70
CA ASN A 119 -16.14 -17.56 -50.04
C ASN A 119 -15.41 -18.35 -48.95
N GLU A 120 -15.78 -19.61 -48.73
CA GLU A 120 -15.27 -20.51 -47.66
C GLU A 120 -13.73 -20.53 -47.58
N SER A 121 -13.06 -20.39 -48.73
CA SER A 121 -11.61 -20.43 -48.91
C SER A 121 -10.83 -19.21 -48.41
N ASN A 122 -11.44 -18.00 -48.38
CA ASN A 122 -10.76 -16.78 -47.92
C ASN A 122 -10.89 -16.52 -46.42
N ARG A 123 -11.83 -17.22 -45.75
CA ARG A 123 -12.09 -17.04 -44.31
C ARG A 123 -10.91 -17.43 -43.43
N SER A 124 -10.15 -18.45 -43.85
CA SER A 124 -8.96 -18.94 -43.14
C SER A 124 -7.78 -17.96 -43.23
N LEU A 125 -7.61 -17.29 -44.36
CA LEU A 125 -6.55 -16.28 -44.56
C LEU A 125 -6.77 -15.04 -43.70
N VAL A 126 -8.02 -14.60 -43.55
CA VAL A 126 -8.39 -13.46 -42.69
C VAL A 126 -8.15 -13.76 -41.21
N ALA A 127 -8.50 -14.97 -40.76
CA ALA A 127 -8.23 -15.37 -39.37
C ALA A 127 -6.72 -15.38 -39.06
N LYS A 128 -5.90 -15.84 -40.02
CA LYS A 128 -4.44 -15.87 -39.88
C LYS A 128 -3.82 -14.47 -39.81
N ASP A 129 -4.26 -13.53 -40.65
CA ASP A 129 -3.76 -12.15 -40.67
C ASP A 129 -4.13 -11.38 -39.38
N ILE A 130 -5.31 -11.64 -38.82
CA ILE A 130 -5.74 -11.08 -37.52
C ILE A 130 -4.90 -11.66 -36.37
N ASP A 131 -4.60 -12.96 -36.39
CA ASP A 131 -3.75 -13.58 -35.37
C ASP A 131 -2.29 -13.11 -35.45
N GLU A 132 -1.74 -12.91 -36.65
CA GLU A 132 -0.40 -12.36 -36.84
C GLU A 132 -0.30 -10.91 -36.35
N THR A 133 -1.29 -10.07 -36.68
CA THR A 133 -1.34 -8.69 -36.16
C THR A 133 -1.49 -8.65 -34.64
N PHE A 134 -2.34 -9.49 -34.05
CA PHE A 134 -2.46 -9.59 -32.60
C PHE A 134 -1.15 -10.01 -31.92
N ASN A 135 -0.49 -11.06 -32.44
CA ASN A 135 0.78 -11.54 -31.90
C ASN A 135 1.89 -10.49 -31.99
N SER A 136 1.91 -9.68 -33.06
CA SER A 136 2.86 -8.59 -33.20
C SER A 136 2.66 -7.50 -32.14
N VAL A 137 1.41 -7.10 -31.87
CA VAL A 137 1.05 -6.10 -30.85
C VAL A 137 1.39 -6.61 -29.45
N VAL A 138 0.99 -7.85 -29.13
CA VAL A 138 1.29 -8.48 -27.84
C VAL A 138 2.79 -8.66 -27.62
N SER A 139 3.56 -8.97 -28.67
CA SER A 139 5.02 -9.08 -28.56
C SER A 139 5.73 -7.74 -28.35
N GLY A 140 5.12 -6.63 -28.77
CA GLY A 140 5.62 -5.27 -28.53
C GLY A 140 5.43 -4.78 -27.10
N LEU A 141 4.43 -5.31 -26.39
CA LEU A 141 4.19 -5.07 -24.96
C LEU A 141 5.20 -5.88 -24.12
N GLN A 142 6.40 -5.33 -23.94
CA GLN A 142 7.42 -5.88 -23.04
C GLN A 142 6.83 -6.18 -21.65
N GLY A 143 6.74 -7.47 -21.31
CA GLY A 143 6.25 -7.95 -20.01
C GLY A 143 5.05 -8.90 -20.10
N LEU A 144 4.34 -8.91 -21.23
CA LEU A 144 3.30 -9.90 -21.48
C LEU A 144 3.92 -11.14 -22.16
N ARG A 145 4.57 -12.01 -21.37
CA ARG A 145 5.01 -13.33 -21.83
C ARG A 145 3.91 -13.97 -22.65
N SER A 146 4.23 -14.29 -23.91
CA SER A 146 3.43 -15.00 -24.91
C SER A 146 2.28 -15.78 -24.29
N VAL A 147 1.12 -15.13 -24.18
CA VAL A 147 -0.13 -15.75 -23.76
C VAL A 147 -0.52 -16.64 -24.93
N ASN A 148 -0.05 -17.88 -24.90
CA ASN A 148 -0.31 -18.90 -25.90
C ASN A 148 -1.73 -19.43 -25.70
N VAL A 149 -2.72 -18.54 -25.88
CA VAL A 149 -4.14 -18.85 -25.76
C VAL A 149 -4.58 -19.34 -27.13
N GLN A 150 -4.45 -20.65 -27.31
CA GLN A 150 -5.17 -21.39 -28.34
C GLN A 150 -6.64 -21.43 -27.91
N PHE A 151 -7.39 -20.39 -28.24
CA PHE A 151 -8.85 -20.43 -28.18
C PHE A 151 -9.41 -19.97 -29.52
N GLU A 152 -10.23 -20.85 -30.09
CA GLU A 152 -10.85 -20.70 -31.39
C GLU A 152 -11.83 -19.53 -31.39
N ARG A 153 -11.68 -18.68 -32.43
CA ARG A 153 -12.64 -17.65 -32.87
C ARG A 153 -12.81 -16.52 -31.84
N TYR A 154 -12.98 -15.29 -32.31
CA TYR A 154 -13.29 -14.07 -31.53
C TYR A 154 -12.09 -13.21 -31.06
N PRO A 155 -11.67 -12.24 -31.88
CA PRO A 155 -10.73 -11.17 -31.51
C PRO A 155 -11.17 -10.35 -30.28
N GLU A 156 -12.48 -10.23 -30.02
CA GLU A 156 -13.05 -9.52 -28.87
C GLU A 156 -12.68 -10.15 -27.51
N LEU A 157 -12.46 -11.46 -27.46
CA LEU A 157 -12.10 -12.17 -26.23
C LEU A 157 -10.68 -11.79 -25.76
N LYS A 158 -9.78 -11.49 -26.71
CA LYS A 158 -8.37 -11.20 -26.43
C LYS A 158 -8.15 -9.82 -25.80
N ALA A 159 -8.88 -8.79 -26.24
CA ALA A 159 -8.85 -7.46 -25.62
C ALA A 159 -9.43 -7.50 -24.19
N HIS A 160 -10.50 -8.27 -23.98
CA HIS A 160 -11.10 -8.47 -22.67
C HIS A 160 -10.14 -9.13 -21.67
N ASP A 161 -9.39 -10.16 -22.11
CA ASP A 161 -8.40 -10.84 -21.27
C ASP A 161 -7.23 -9.92 -20.86
N LEU A 162 -6.78 -9.03 -21.75
CA LEU A 162 -5.77 -8.02 -21.45
C LEU A 162 -6.25 -7.03 -20.40
N LEU A 163 -7.47 -6.51 -20.57
CA LEU A 163 -8.08 -5.59 -19.61
C LEU A 163 -8.31 -6.26 -18.25
N LYS A 164 -8.78 -7.51 -18.25
CA LYS A 164 -8.96 -8.30 -17.03
C LYS A 164 -7.64 -8.46 -16.28
N LYS A 165 -6.55 -8.80 -16.98
CA LYS A 165 -5.23 -8.91 -16.36
C LYS A 165 -4.77 -7.60 -15.73
N VAL A 166 -4.97 -6.48 -16.43
CA VAL A 166 -4.67 -5.14 -15.90
C VAL A 166 -5.47 -4.84 -14.62
N MET A 167 -6.75 -5.21 -14.57
CA MET A 167 -7.58 -5.06 -13.37
C MET A 167 -7.09 -5.93 -12.22
N ASP A 168 -6.71 -7.18 -12.50
CA ASP A 168 -6.15 -8.10 -11.51
C ASP A 168 -4.81 -7.59 -10.95
N ASP A 169 -3.92 -7.11 -11.81
CA ASP A 169 -2.63 -6.51 -11.42
C ASP A 169 -2.84 -5.24 -10.57
N ASN A 170 -3.82 -4.40 -10.93
CA ASN A 170 -4.19 -3.21 -10.14
C ASN A 170 -4.73 -3.61 -8.76
N ARG A 171 -5.65 -4.58 -8.69
CA ARG A 171 -6.18 -5.09 -7.42
C ARG A 171 -5.07 -5.64 -6.53
N ARG A 172 -4.13 -6.39 -7.11
CA ARG A 172 -2.97 -6.94 -6.40
C ARG A 172 -2.07 -5.82 -5.87
N SER A 173 -1.73 -4.85 -6.72
CA SER A 173 -0.92 -3.69 -6.31
C SER A 173 -1.59 -2.90 -5.19
N GLN A 174 -2.91 -2.72 -5.24
CA GLN A 174 -3.67 -2.04 -4.18
C GLN A 174 -3.64 -2.82 -2.86
N ALA A 175 -3.71 -4.15 -2.90
CA ALA A 175 -3.56 -4.99 -1.72
C ALA A 175 -2.14 -4.89 -1.13
N GLU A 176 -1.10 -4.91 -1.97
CA GLU A 176 0.29 -4.75 -1.55
C GLU A 176 0.56 -3.38 -0.90
N ILE A 177 0.03 -2.29 -1.47
CA ILE A 177 0.11 -0.95 -0.88
C ILE A 177 -0.60 -0.90 0.47
N THR A 178 -1.77 -1.54 0.58
CA THR A 178 -2.53 -1.56 1.83
C THR A 178 -1.75 -2.28 2.92
N ALA A 179 -1.23 -3.48 2.62
CA ALA A 179 -0.40 -4.23 3.54
C ALA A 179 0.88 -3.47 3.94
N SER A 180 1.53 -2.78 3.00
CA SER A 180 2.71 -1.95 3.29
C SER A 180 2.38 -0.77 4.23
N ARG A 181 1.21 -0.13 4.05
CA ARG A 181 0.73 0.94 4.94
C ARG A 181 0.43 0.43 6.34
N ASP A 182 -0.15 -0.77 6.46
CA ASP A 182 -0.42 -1.39 7.76
C ASP A 182 0.90 -1.68 8.51
N LEU A 183 1.89 -2.27 7.82
CA LEU A 183 3.22 -2.49 8.40
C LEU A 183 3.91 -1.20 8.82
N TYR A 184 3.80 -0.13 8.02
CA TYR A 184 4.30 1.20 8.41
C TYR A 184 3.60 1.72 9.68
N ASN A 185 2.27 1.59 9.75
CA ASN A 185 1.48 2.02 10.89
C ASN A 185 1.80 1.25 12.17
N ASP A 186 2.08 -0.05 12.06
CA ASP A 186 2.51 -0.89 13.18
C ASP A 186 3.86 -0.41 13.74
N VAL A 187 4.83 -0.12 12.87
CA VAL A 187 6.15 0.38 13.29
C VAL A 187 6.02 1.79 13.89
N VAL A 188 5.19 2.66 13.32
CA VAL A 188 4.90 3.99 13.90
C VAL A 188 4.24 3.87 15.26
N THR A 189 3.31 2.93 15.44
CA THR A 189 2.67 2.66 16.73
C THR A 189 3.68 2.17 17.76
N LEU A 190 4.58 1.26 17.35
CA LEU A 190 5.68 0.79 18.18
C LEU A 190 6.63 1.92 18.56
N TRP A 191 6.97 2.82 17.63
CA TRP A 191 7.76 4.02 17.90
C TRP A 191 7.07 4.93 18.92
N ASN A 192 5.82 5.29 18.65
CA ASN A 192 5.03 6.17 19.51
C ASN A 192 4.89 5.59 20.93
N LYS A 193 4.71 4.27 21.07
CA LYS A 193 4.70 3.60 22.37
C LYS A 193 6.08 3.63 23.03
N SER A 194 7.13 3.32 22.28
CA SER A 194 8.50 3.19 22.81
C SER A 194 9.08 4.50 23.33
N ILE A 195 8.77 5.64 22.69
CA ILE A 195 9.25 6.95 23.15
C ILE A 195 8.62 7.40 24.48
N PHE A 196 7.43 6.89 24.83
CA PHE A 196 6.75 7.19 26.10
C PHE A 196 6.94 6.09 27.16
N GLU A 197 7.67 5.03 26.84
CA GLU A 197 7.89 3.92 27.75
C GLU A 197 8.90 4.32 28.85
N TRP A 198 8.39 4.53 30.06
CA TRP A 198 9.18 4.82 31.25
C TRP A 198 9.83 3.53 31.80
N PRO A 199 11.06 3.56 32.36
CA PRO A 199 11.91 4.73 32.66
C PRO A 199 12.93 5.10 31.59
N ALA A 200 13.70 4.13 31.07
CA ALA A 200 14.92 4.44 30.34
C ALA A 200 14.67 5.03 28.95
N LYS A 201 13.67 4.53 28.19
CA LYS A 201 13.38 5.00 26.83
C LYS A 201 12.80 6.42 26.84
N ALA A 202 11.87 6.72 27.75
CA ALA A 202 11.32 8.07 27.91
C ALA A 202 12.40 9.12 28.25
N ILE A 203 13.35 8.78 29.13
CA ILE A 203 14.47 9.67 29.49
C ILE A 203 15.38 9.95 28.30
N VAL A 204 15.76 8.91 27.57
CA VAL A 204 16.61 9.05 26.37
C VAL A 204 15.86 9.82 25.28
N ALA A 205 14.59 9.50 25.02
CA ALA A 205 13.78 10.16 24.02
C ALA A 205 13.62 11.66 24.29
N SER A 206 13.42 12.06 25.54
CA SER A 206 13.34 13.48 25.90
C SER A 206 14.68 14.20 25.80
N LYS A 207 15.79 13.53 26.13
CA LYS A 207 17.14 14.12 26.00
C LYS A 207 17.51 14.35 24.53
N GLU A 208 17.16 13.41 23.65
CA GLU A 208 17.42 13.50 22.21
C GLU A 208 16.34 14.31 21.46
N GLY A 209 15.27 14.74 22.13
CA GLY A 209 14.21 15.57 21.55
C GLY A 209 13.27 14.82 20.59
N TYR A 210 13.11 13.51 20.74
CA TYR A 210 12.26 12.70 19.87
C TYR A 210 10.77 13.04 20.01
N THR A 211 10.06 12.99 18.87
CA THR A 211 8.63 13.26 18.75
C THR A 211 7.88 12.04 18.22
N THR A 212 6.57 11.98 18.50
CA THR A 212 5.70 10.99 17.86
C THR A 212 5.68 11.17 16.35
N ARG A 213 5.55 10.06 15.63
CA ARG A 213 5.30 10.03 14.19
C ARG A 213 3.81 9.88 13.93
N ILE A 214 3.34 10.47 12.83
CA ILE A 214 1.93 10.41 12.43
C ILE A 214 1.77 9.15 11.55
N PRO A 215 0.83 8.25 11.86
CA PRO A 215 0.58 7.07 11.02
C PRO A 215 -0.04 7.49 9.69
N PHE A 216 0.06 6.61 8.70
CA PHE A 216 -0.62 6.75 7.43
C PHE A 216 -2.14 6.80 7.65
N ALA A 217 -2.78 7.85 7.13
CA ALA A 217 -4.21 8.08 7.24
C ALA A 217 -4.78 8.59 5.92
N ALA A 218 -6.03 8.22 5.63
CA ALA A 218 -6.74 8.77 4.48
C ALA A 218 -6.92 10.29 4.63
N SER A 219 -6.75 11.02 3.52
CA SER A 219 -7.01 12.46 3.48
C SER A 219 -8.50 12.72 3.73
N ARG A 220 -8.79 13.94 4.20
CA ARG A 220 -10.18 14.38 4.46
C ARG A 220 -11.04 14.26 3.19
N GLU A 221 -10.51 14.68 2.06
CA GLU A 221 -11.18 14.58 0.76
C GLU A 221 -11.55 13.13 0.39
N ILE A 222 -10.65 12.17 0.61
CA ILE A 222 -10.92 10.75 0.33
C ILE A 222 -12.02 10.22 1.25
N LYS A 223 -12.00 10.60 2.53
CA LYS A 223 -13.06 10.22 3.49
C LYS A 223 -14.42 10.81 3.08
N GLU A 224 -14.44 12.04 2.59
CA GLU A 224 -15.67 12.71 2.13
C GLU A 224 -16.20 12.04 0.85
N LYS A 225 -15.34 11.75 -0.14
CA LYS A 225 -15.73 11.00 -1.36
C LYS A 225 -16.25 9.60 -1.05
N ALA A 226 -15.64 8.92 -0.09
CA ALA A 226 -16.11 7.61 0.36
C ALA A 226 -17.47 7.68 1.08
N ARG A 227 -17.89 8.84 1.60
CA ARG A 227 -19.22 9.02 2.19
C ARG A 227 -20.25 9.47 1.15
N SER A 228 -19.86 10.30 0.18
CA SER A 228 -20.76 10.81 -0.85
C SER A 228 -21.22 9.73 -1.83
N ASN A 229 -20.36 8.75 -2.14
CA ASN A 229 -20.65 7.76 -3.17
C ASN A 229 -21.57 6.60 -2.73
N PHE A 230 -22.06 6.59 -1.49
CA PHE A 230 -23.00 5.57 -0.98
C PHE A 230 -24.42 6.08 -0.78
N MET A 231 -24.69 7.38 -0.97
CA MET A 231 -25.98 8.03 -0.67
C MET A 231 -26.66 8.66 -1.90
N ALA A 232 -26.22 8.33 -3.11
CA ALA A 232 -26.82 8.77 -4.37
C ALA A 232 -27.37 7.59 -5.16
#